data_AF-A0A2S9FV21-F1
#
_entry.id   AF-A0A2S9FV21-F1
#
_cell.length_a   1.000
_cell.length_b   1.000
_cell.length_c   1.000
_cell.angle_alpha   90.00
_cell.angle_beta   90.00
_cell.angle_gamma   90.00
#
_symmetry.space_group_name_H-M   'P 1'
#
loop_
_entity.id
_entity.type
_entity.pdbx_description
1 polymer ?
#
loop_
_entity_poly.entity_id
_entity_poly.type
_entity_poly.pdbx_seq_one_letter_code
_entity_poly.pdbx_strand_id
1 'polypeptide(L)'
;TDPDSWQFAAKHISDRLVAAVGLVLISPLFLTLILLVRLSSPGPIFFSQPRIGRDGKEFGCLKFRSMRAPRASDAAFARSADSAPG
;
A
#
# COMPACT_ATOMS: atom_id res chain seq x y z
N THR A 1 -22.70 -14.45 5.14
CA THR A 1 -22.66 -14.33 3.67
C THR A 1 -21.98 -15.59 3.17
N ASP A 2 -22.72 -16.48 2.51
CA ASP A 2 -22.22 -17.83 2.20
C ASP A 2 -21.05 -17.78 1.20
N PRO A 3 -19.83 -18.17 1.60
CA PRO A 3 -18.63 -18.06 0.76
C PRO A 3 -18.69 -18.95 -0.49
N ASP A 4 -19.58 -19.94 -0.51
CA ASP A 4 -19.73 -20.94 -1.57
C ASP A 4 -20.79 -20.58 -2.62
N SER A 5 -21.39 -19.38 -2.55
CA SER A 5 -22.35 -18.97 -3.56
C SER A 5 -21.67 -18.75 -4.92
N TRP A 6 -22.33 -19.16 -6.01
CA TRP A 6 -21.82 -18.95 -7.37
C TRP A 6 -21.57 -17.47 -7.68
N GLN A 7 -22.31 -16.56 -7.02
CA GLN A 7 -22.12 -15.12 -7.13
C GLN A 7 -20.79 -14.68 -6.53
N PHE A 8 -20.35 -15.27 -5.41
CA PHE A 8 -19.03 -15.01 -4.83
C PHE A 8 -17.92 -15.45 -5.78
N ALA A 9 -18.01 -16.68 -6.31
CA ALA A 9 -17.03 -17.19 -7.26
C ALA A 9 -16.94 -16.29 -8.50
N ALA A 10 -18.08 -15.95 -9.10
CA ALA A 10 -18.15 -15.06 -10.27
C ALA A 10 -17.55 -13.67 -9.98
N LYS A 11 -17.89 -13.06 -8.84
CA LYS A 11 -17.32 -11.77 -8.42
C LYS A 11 -15.80 -11.85 -8.25
N HIS A 12 -15.30 -12.90 -7.59
CA HIS A 12 -13.88 -13.06 -7.34
C HIS A 12 -13.05 -13.27 -8.61
N ILE A 13 -13.62 -13.96 -9.60
CA ILE A 13 -12.99 -14.13 -10.92
C ILE A 13 -13.03 -12.81 -11.67
N SER A 14 -14.20 -12.16 -11.73
CA SER A 14 -14.37 -10.86 -12.39
C SER A 14 -13.43 -9.79 -11.82
N ASP A 15 -13.36 -9.65 -10.49
CA ASP A 15 -12.50 -8.67 -9.82
C ASP A 15 -11.02 -8.87 -10.22
N ARG A 16 -10.55 -10.12 -10.33
CA ARG A 16 -9.17 -10.44 -10.74
C ARG A 16 -8.92 -10.15 -12.21
N LEU A 17 -9.86 -10.50 -13.09
CA LEU A 17 -9.73 -10.24 -14.52
C LEU A 17 -9.70 -8.73 -14.80
N VAL A 18 -10.64 -7.98 -14.23
CA VAL A 18 -10.69 -6.52 -14.37
C VAL A 18 -9.43 -5.87 -13.78
N ALA A 19 -8.96 -6.33 -12.62
CA ALA A 19 -7.73 -5.82 -12.02
C ALA A 19 -6.50 -6.13 -12.87
N ALA A 20 -6.38 -7.35 -13.44
CA ALA A 20 -5.26 -7.73 -14.28
C ALA A 20 -5.21 -6.90 -15.58
N VAL A 21 -6.35 -6.75 -16.26
CA VAL A 21 -6.46 -5.91 -17.45
C VAL A 21 -6.15 -4.46 -17.13
N GLY A 22 -6.73 -3.92 -16.05
CA GLY A 22 -6.43 -2.56 -15.58
C GLY A 22 -4.95 -2.35 -15.30
N LEU A 23 -4.30 -3.32 -14.63
CA LEU A 23 -2.87 -3.27 -14.31
C LEU A 23 -1.99 -3.24 -15.57
N VAL A 24 -2.32 -4.03 -16.59
CA VAL A 24 -1.59 -4.02 -17.87
C VAL A 24 -1.76 -2.67 -18.56
N LEU A 25 -2.97 -2.13 -18.62
CA LEU A 25 -3.25 -0.83 -19.26
C LEU A 25 -2.53 0.33 -18.58
N ILE A 26 -2.47 0.35 -17.24
CA ILE A 26 -1.79 1.41 -16.48
C ILE A 26 -0.32 1.10 -16.19
N SER A 27 0.20 -0.05 -16.63
CA SER A 27 1.60 -0.44 -16.44
C SER A 27 2.62 0.61 -16.91
N PRO A 28 2.48 1.32 -18.06
CA PRO A 28 3.44 2.36 -18.43
C PRO A 28 3.46 3.51 -17.41
N LEU A 29 2.31 3.88 -16.84
CA LEU A 29 2.23 4.89 -15.78
C LEU A 29 2.86 4.40 -14.48
N PHE A 30 2.68 3.12 -14.11
CA PHE A 30 3.36 2.59 -12.94
C PHE A 30 4.88 2.55 -13.11
N LEU A 31 5.39 2.23 -14.29
CA LEU A 31 6.83 2.25 -14.57
C LEU A 31 7.43 3.66 -14.41
N THR A 32 6.74 4.71 -14.88
CA THR A 32 7.22 6.08 -14.69
C THR A 32 7.21 6.46 -13.21
N LEU A 33 6.15 6.14 -12.47
CA LEU A 33 6.09 6.39 -11.02
C LEU A 33 7.18 5.64 -10.25
N ILE A 34 7.46 4.38 -10.61
CA ILE A 34 8.55 3.59 -10.00
C ILE A 34 9.89 4.31 -10.15
N LEU A 35 10.20 4.84 -11.34
CA LEU A 35 11.43 5.58 -11.60
C LEU A 35 11.49 6.87 -10.77
N LEU A 36 10.42 7.66 -10.76
CA LEU A 36 10.35 8.92 -10.00
C LEU A 36 10.57 8.68 -8.49
N VAL A 37 9.89 7.68 -7.92
CA VAL A 37 10.01 7.33 -6.50
C VAL A 37 11.43 6.85 -6.16
N ARG A 38 12.06 6.09 -7.06
CA ARG A 38 13.42 5.57 -6.88
C ARG A 38 14.48 6.68 -6.97
N LEU A 39 14.26 7.69 -7.80
CA LEU A 39 15.15 8.85 -7.94
C LEU A 39 15.02 9.84 -6.77
N SER A 40 13.82 9.98 -6.17
CA SER A 40 13.56 10.92 -5.09
C SER A 40 14.30 10.58 -3.78
N SER A 41 14.42 9.30 -3.41
CA SER A 41 15.21 8.88 -2.26
C SER A 41 15.58 7.40 -2.31
N PRO A 42 16.75 7.00 -1.76
CA PRO A 42 17.13 5.60 -1.65
C PRO A 42 16.16 4.86 -0.71
N GLY A 43 15.59 3.75 -1.18
CA GLY A 43 14.66 2.92 -0.40
C GLY A 43 13.69 2.10 -1.26
N PRO A 44 12.88 1.24 -0.63
CA PRO A 44 11.89 0.39 -1.31
C PRO A 44 10.78 1.23 -1.96
N ILE A 45 10.42 0.92 -3.20
CA ILE A 45 9.46 1.71 -4.00
C ILE A 45 8.05 1.68 -3.40
N PHE A 46 7.67 0.53 -2.85
CA PHE A 46 6.36 0.33 -2.24
C PHE A 46 6.45 0.25 -0.72
N PHE A 47 5.39 0.69 -0.07
CA PHE A 47 5.14 0.54 1.36
C PHE A 47 3.87 -0.28 1.56
N SER A 48 3.92 -1.26 2.46
CA SER A 48 2.78 -2.10 2.83
C SER A 48 2.22 -1.64 4.17
N GLN A 49 0.98 -1.12 4.17
CA GLN A 49 0.28 -0.72 5.38
C GLN A 49 -0.68 -1.85 5.81
N PRO A 50 -0.57 -2.41 7.03
CA PRO A 50 -1.51 -3.42 7.49
C PRO A 50 -2.91 -2.84 7.61
N ARG A 51 -3.91 -3.58 7.10
CA ARG A 51 -5.33 -3.25 7.18
C ARG A 51 -6.13 -4.51 7.49
N ILE A 52 -7.18 -4.36 8.29
CA ILE A 52 -8.12 -5.45 8.56
C ILE A 52 -8.96 -5.68 7.30
N GLY A 53 -8.90 -6.89 6.77
CA GLY A 53 -9.62 -7.33 5.58
C GLY A 53 -10.85 -8.16 5.92
N ARG A 54 -11.21 -9.05 4.98
CA ARG A 54 -12.35 -9.96 5.13
C ARG A 54 -12.11 -10.93 6.30
N ASP A 55 -13.17 -11.18 7.08
CA ASP A 55 -13.18 -12.10 8.24
C ASP A 55 -12.14 -11.74 9.31
N GLY A 56 -11.80 -10.45 9.44
CA GLY A 56 -10.80 -9.98 10.40
C GLY A 56 -9.36 -10.31 10.02
N LYS A 57 -9.11 -10.92 8.84
CA LYS A 57 -7.76 -11.26 8.38
C LYS A 57 -7.02 -10.02 7.93
N GLU A 58 -5.86 -9.78 8.50
CA GLU A 58 -4.99 -8.68 8.09
C GLU A 58 -4.43 -8.90 6.69
N PHE A 59 -4.29 -7.81 5.93
CA PHE A 59 -3.59 -7.80 4.65
C PHE A 59 -2.75 -6.53 4.49
N GLY A 60 -1.67 -6.65 3.71
CA GLY A 60 -0.80 -5.54 3.35
C GLY A 60 -1.39 -4.70 2.22
N CYS A 61 -1.87 -3.50 2.53
CA CYS A 61 -2.29 -2.53 1.52
C CYS A 61 -1.05 -1.86 0.90
N LEU A 62 -0.68 -2.31 -0.30
CA LEU A 62 0.48 -1.82 -1.03
C LEU A 62 0.21 -0.42 -1.62
N LYS A 63 1.13 0.52 -1.38
CA LYS A 63 1.08 1.90 -1.91
C LYS A 63 2.46 2.35 -2.35
N PHE A 64 2.53 3.33 -3.25
CA PHE A 64 3.79 4.01 -3.52
C PHE A 64 4.26 4.77 -2.29
N ARG A 65 5.57 4.73 -2.08
CA ARG A 65 6.22 5.51 -1.04
C ARG A 65 6.17 7.00 -1.40
N SER A 66 5.49 7.81 -0.59
CA SER A 66 5.51 9.28 -0.68
C SER A 66 6.48 9.93 0.31
N MET A 67 6.77 9.27 1.43
CA MET A 67 7.68 9.77 2.48
C MET A 67 9.05 9.11 2.36
N ARG A 68 10.13 9.85 2.61
CA ARG A 68 11.48 9.26 2.73
C ARG A 68 11.56 8.37 3.97
N ALA A 69 12.40 7.33 3.93
CA ALA A 69 12.67 6.54 5.12
C ALA A 69 13.34 7.40 6.21
N PRO A 70 13.06 7.14 7.50
CA PRO A 70 13.73 7.83 8.61
C PRO A 70 15.24 7.64 8.51
N ARG A 71 16.00 8.73 8.66
CA ARG A 71 17.47 8.69 8.77
C ARG A 71 17.89 8.69 10.23
N ALA A 72 19.11 8.22 10.52
CA ALA A 72 19.66 8.26 11.88
C ALA A 72 19.69 9.68 12.49
N SER A 73 19.85 10.72 11.65
CA SER A 73 19.75 12.13 12.06
C SER A 73 18.34 12.56 12.50
N ASP A 74 17.30 11.83 12.09
CA ASP A 74 15.90 12.17 12.39
C ASP A 74 15.51 11.72 13.81
N ALA A 75 16.36 10.95 14.50
CA ALA A 75 16.15 10.51 15.88
C ALA A 75 16.19 11.65 16.91
N ALA A 76 16.53 12.87 16.50
CA ALA A 76 16.66 14.03 17.38
C ALA A 76 15.33 14.58 17.91
N PHE A 77 14.17 14.09 17.43
CA PHE A 77 12.88 14.50 17.98
C PHE A 77 12.59 13.78 19.31
N ALA A 78 13.07 14.36 20.41
CA ALA A 78 12.66 13.98 21.75
C ALA A 78 11.35 14.72 22.10
N ARG A 79 10.29 13.97 22.43
CA ARG A 79 9.04 14.55 22.95
C ARG A 79 9.36 15.36 24.21
N SER A 80 9.08 16.67 24.23
CA SER A 80 9.28 17.50 25.41
C SER A 80 8.28 17.11 26.51
N ALA A 81 8.71 17.20 27.77
CA ALA A 81 7.86 16.89 28.92
C ALA A 81 6.58 17.75 28.99
N ASP A 82 6.59 18.93 28.36
CA ASP A 82 5.47 19.88 28.29
C ASP A 82 4.55 19.66 27.07
N SER A 83 4.73 18.56 26.34
CA SER A 83 3.84 18.21 25.23
C SER A 83 2.46 17.82 25.77
N ALA A 84 1.42 18.50 25.31
CA ALA A 84 0.03 18.31 25.74
C ALA A 84 -0.36 16.83 25.88
N PRO A 85 -1.05 16.44 26.97
CA PRO A 85 -1.63 15.12 27.09
C PRO A 85 -2.80 15.02 26.10
N GLY A 86 -2.63 14.19 25.08
CA GLY A 86 -3.71 13.74 24.20
C GLY A 86 -4.19 12.39 24.66
#